data_AF-A0A3S0RKD8-F1
#
_entry.id   AF-A0A3S0RKD8-F1
#
_cell.length_a   1.000
_cell.length_b   1.000
_cell.length_c   1.000
_cell.angle_alpha   90.00
_cell.angle_beta   90.00
_cell.angle_gamma   90.00
#
_symmetry.space_group_name_H-M   'P 1'
#
loop_
_entity.id
_entity.type
_entity.pdbx_description
1 polymer ?
#
loop_
_entity_poly.entity_id
_entity_poly.type
_entity_poly.pdbx_seq_one_letter_code
_entity_poly.pdbx_strand_id
1 'polypeptide(L)' 'MATARKAPWDKKNPRAKAGKSRHLTASQKARAKKTAKKAGRPYPNLVDNMRVAKKSKAKKSAKR' A
#
# COMPACT_ATOMS: atom_id res chain seq x y z
N MET A 1 -18.51 -36.76 17.26
CA MET A 1 -17.62 -35.59 17.43
C MET A 1 -16.87 -35.37 16.12
N ALA A 2 -17.05 -34.22 15.45
CA ALA A 2 -16.41 -33.97 14.17
C ALA A 2 -14.91 -33.69 14.37
N THR A 3 -14.05 -34.54 13.80
CA THR A 3 -12.60 -34.36 13.79
C THR A 3 -12.25 -33.05 13.07
N ALA A 4 -11.50 -32.17 13.72
CA ALA A 4 -11.06 -30.90 13.13
C ALA A 4 -10.29 -31.18 11.82
N ARG A 5 -10.82 -30.69 10.69
CA ARG A 5 -10.21 -30.87 9.38
C ARG A 5 -8.87 -30.15 9.35
N LYS A 6 -7.80 -30.86 8.99
CA LYS A 6 -6.48 -30.26 8.76
C LYS A 6 -6.61 -29.17 7.69
N ALA A 7 -6.10 -27.98 8.00
CA ALA A 7 -6.08 -26.90 7.03
C ALA A 7 -5.19 -27.29 5.84
N PRO A 8 -5.52 -26.85 4.61
CA PRO A 8 -4.72 -27.15 3.41
C PRO A 8 -3.33 -26.50 3.40
N TRP A 9 -3.00 -25.66 4.38
CA TRP A 9 -1.68 -25.03 4.52
C TRP A 9 -1.24 -25.02 5.99
N ASP A 10 0.06 -25.29 6.22
CA ASP A 10 0.67 -25.23 7.56
C ASP A 10 0.91 -23.78 8.02
N LYS A 11 1.15 -22.86 7.08
CA LYS A 11 1.50 -21.47 7.37
C LYS A 11 0.25 -20.58 7.46
N LYS A 12 0.13 -19.84 8.57
CA LYS A 12 -0.92 -18.84 8.76
C LYS A 12 -0.76 -17.66 7.80
N ASN A 13 -1.88 -17.04 7.41
CA ASN A 13 -1.90 -15.87 6.53
C ASN A 13 -0.99 -14.74 7.07
N PRO A 14 0.07 -14.34 6.34
CA PRO A 14 1.00 -13.32 6.81
C PRO A 14 0.38 -11.92 6.91
N ARG A 15 -0.83 -11.69 6.36
CA ARG A 15 -1.57 -10.44 6.52
C ARG A 15 -1.83 -10.08 7.98
N ALA A 16 -1.93 -11.07 8.87
CA ALA A 16 -2.02 -10.82 10.30
C ALA A 16 -0.79 -10.04 10.83
N LYS A 17 0.40 -10.35 10.31
CA LYS A 17 1.65 -9.65 10.65
C LYS A 17 1.84 -8.36 9.85
N ALA A 18 1.43 -8.36 8.58
CA ALA A 18 1.62 -7.22 7.67
C ALA A 18 0.59 -6.08 7.86
N GLY A 19 -0.49 -6.34 8.60
CA GLY A 19 -1.57 -5.38 8.84
C GLY A 19 -2.44 -5.09 7.60
N LYS A 20 -3.37 -4.13 7.75
CA LYS A 20 -4.22 -3.68 6.64
C LYS A 20 -3.41 -2.82 5.66
N SER A 21 -3.60 -3.06 4.36
CA SER A 21 -3.09 -2.20 3.30
C SER A 21 -3.62 -0.78 3.49
N ARG A 22 -2.72 0.21 3.49
CA ARG A 22 -3.10 1.62 3.64
C ARG A 22 -3.26 2.25 2.27
N HIS A 23 -4.44 2.79 2.00
CA HIS A 23 -4.68 3.54 0.79
C HIS A 23 -4.03 4.93 0.85
N LEU A 24 -3.73 5.49 -0.32
CA LEU A 24 -3.31 6.89 -0.42
C LEU A 24 -4.46 7.80 -0.01
N THR A 25 -4.16 8.82 0.79
CA THR A 25 -5.11 9.89 1.12
C THR A 25 -5.45 10.72 -0.13
N ALA A 26 -6.57 11.45 -0.13
CA ALA A 26 -6.94 12.31 -1.25
C ALA A 26 -5.83 13.31 -1.63
N SER A 27 -5.19 13.93 -0.63
CA SER A 27 -4.06 14.84 -0.85
C SER A 27 -2.80 14.15 -1.40
N GLN A 28 -2.60 12.87 -1.10
CA GLN A 28 -1.54 12.07 -1.70
C GLN A 28 -1.84 11.74 -3.17
N LYS A 29 -3.09 11.37 -3.49
CA LYS A 29 -3.52 11.13 -4.87
C LYS A 29 -3.39 12.38 -5.73
N ALA A 30 -3.75 13.56 -5.22
CA ALA A 30 -3.57 14.84 -5.93
C ALA A 30 -2.10 15.12 -6.27
N ARG A 31 -1.18 14.83 -5.34
CA ARG A 31 0.27 14.95 -5.57
C ARG A 31 0.77 13.96 -6.63
N ALA A 32 0.26 12.73 -6.64
CA ALA A 32 0.59 11.75 -7.67
C ALA A 32 0.11 12.22 -9.05
N LYS A 33 -1.14 12.70 -9.15
CA LYS A 33 -1.71 13.24 -10.40
C LYS A 33 -0.91 14.44 -10.94
N LYS A 34 -0.50 15.38 -10.08
CA LYS A 34 0.35 16.51 -10.47
C LYS A 34 1.70 16.06 -11.03
N THR A 35 2.30 15.04 -10.40
CA THR A 35 3.60 14.52 -10.83
C THR A 35 3.48 13.79 -12.17
N ALA A 36 2.45 12.98 -12.34
CA ALA A 36 2.14 12.30 -13.60
C ALA A 36 1.95 13.32 -14.74
N LYS A 37 1.13 14.35 -14.53
CA LYS A 37 0.91 15.44 -15.49
C LYS A 37 2.22 16.15 -15.86
N LYS A 38 3.07 16.49 -14.88
CA LYS A 38 4.37 17.12 -15.13
C LYS A 38 5.31 16.24 -15.96
N ALA A 39 5.23 14.92 -15.78
CA ALA A 39 6.05 13.95 -16.49
C ALA A 39 5.43 13.47 -17.82
N GLY A 40 4.26 14.00 -18.22
CA GLY A 40 3.54 13.54 -19.42
C GLY A 40 3.01 12.11 -19.34
N ARG A 41 2.88 11.53 -18.14
CA ARG A 41 2.44 10.15 -17.94
C ARG A 41 0.93 10.10 -17.70
N PRO A 42 0.20 9.12 -18.26
CA PRO A 42 -1.21 8.92 -17.94
C PRO A 42 -1.39 8.60 -16.45
N TYR A 43 -2.55 8.97 -15.92
CA TYR A 43 -2.96 8.70 -14.55
C TYR A 43 -4.37 8.06 -14.57
N PRO A 44 -4.66 7.02 -13.76
CA PRO A 44 -3.87 6.48 -12.64
C PRO A 44 -2.68 5.62 -13.05
N ASN A 45 -1.54 5.76 -12.34
CA ASN A 45 -0.34 4.95 -12.59
C ASN A 45 0.35 4.48 -11.29
N LEU A 46 1.11 3.37 -11.37
CA LEU A 46 1.81 2.80 -10.21
C LEU A 46 3.01 3.64 -9.78
N VAL A 47 3.79 4.16 -10.72
CA VAL A 47 5.07 4.81 -10.44
C VAL A 47 4.90 6.03 -9.55
N ASP A 48 3.97 6.92 -9.88
CA ASP A 48 3.71 8.13 -9.11
C ASP A 48 2.98 7.83 -7.80
N ASN A 49 2.09 6.83 -7.79
CA ASN A 49 1.45 6.35 -6.56
C ASN A 49 2.49 5.78 -5.57
N MET A 50 3.43 4.97 -6.05
CA MET A 50 4.52 4.39 -5.25
C MET A 50 5.50 5.45 -4.77
N ARG A 51 5.84 6.43 -5.61
CA ARG A 51 6.67 7.58 -5.22
C ARG A 51 6.05 8.34 -4.06
N VAL A 52 4.75 8.63 -4.13
CA VAL A 52 4.04 9.31 -3.03
C VAL A 52 3.93 8.42 -1.79
N ALA A 53 3.68 7.12 -1.95
CA ALA A 53 3.65 6.16 -0.84
C ALA A 53 5.00 6.04 -0.11
N LYS A 54 6.13 6.03 -0.86
CA LYS A 54 7.47 6.01 -0.27
C LYS A 54 7.74 7.29 0.53
N LYS A 55 7.41 8.46 -0.04
CA LYS A 55 7.54 9.76 0.66
C LYS A 55 6.68 9.84 1.91
N SER A 56 5.47 9.27 1.90
CA SER A 56 4.61 9.28 3.09
C SER A 56 5.12 8.38 4.21
N LYS A 57 5.70 7.21 3.88
CA LYS A 57 6.39 6.35 4.85
C LYS A 57 7.59 7.04 5.47
N ALA A 58 8.45 7.68 4.66
CA ALA A 58 9.63 8.40 5.15
C ALA A 58 9.25 9.57 6.08
N LYS A 59 8.19 10.33 5.77
CA LYS A 59 7.69 11.37 6.67
C LYS A 59 7.14 10.82 7.98
N LYS A 60 6.55 9.62 7.97
CA LYS A 60 6.06 8.97 9.20
C LYS A 60 7.21 8.45 10.06
N SER A 61 8.28 7.94 9.47
CA SER A 61 9.46 7.50 10.22
C SER A 61 10.25 8.67 10.81
N ALA A 62 10.33 9.81 10.12
CA ALA A 62 11.00 11.01 10.61
C ALA A 62 10.22 11.81 11.66
N LYS A 63 8.92 11.52 11.84
CA LYS A 63 8.06 12.14 12.86
C LYS A 63 7.87 11.24 14.10
N ARG A 64 8.46 10.05 14.09
CA ARG A 64 8.57 9.15 15.25
C ARG A 64 9.96 9.31 15.84
#